data_AF-A0A4Y2IWY4-F1
#
_entry.id   AF-A0A4Y2IWY4-F1
#
_cell.length_a   1.000
_cell.length_b   1.000
_cell.length_c   1.000
_cell.angle_alpha   90.00
_cell.angle_beta   90.00
_cell.angle_gamma   90.00
#
_symmetry.space_group_name_H-M   'P 1'
#
loop_
_entity.id
_entity.type
_entity.pdbx_description
1 polymer ?
#
loop_
_entity_poly.entity_id
_entity_poly.type
_entity_poly.pdbx_seq_one_letter_code
_entity_poly.pdbx_strand_id
1 'polypeptide(L)' 'MRNMVLSKDEKLCFSLEALPFCEGEEEPKETELLDVGFACYLKSDPKSKHMLVETSHRILAELGIEDCEFTENVSVAKRC' A
#
# COMPACT_ATOMS: atom_id res chain seq x y z
N MET A 1 -9.36 2.90 -5.70
CA MET A 1 -7.89 2.77 -5.65
C MET A 1 -7.41 3.21 -4.28
N ARG A 2 -6.52 2.47 -3.62
CA ARG A 2 -5.92 2.79 -2.32
C ARG A 2 -4.49 2.25 -2.25
N ASN A 3 -3.63 2.81 -1.40
CA ASN A 3 -2.33 2.18 -1.16
C ASN A 3 -2.51 0.89 -0.37
N MET A 4 -1.71 -0.11 -0.71
CA MET A 4 -1.56 -1.31 0.08
C MET A 4 -0.56 -1.07 1.20
N VAL A 5 -0.88 -1.54 2.41
CA VAL A 5 0.02 -1.46 3.56
C VAL A 5 0.35 -2.87 4.03
N LEU A 6 1.64 -3.18 4.01
CA LEU A 6 2.20 -4.42 4.52
C LEU A 6 2.91 -4.15 5.84
N SER A 7 2.70 -5.01 6.83
CA SER A 7 3.49 -5.01 8.06
C SER A 7 4.60 -6.04 7.94
N LYS A 8 5.85 -5.60 7.85
CA LYS A 8 7.04 -6.48 7.88
C LYS A 8 7.87 -6.16 9.12
N ASP A 9 7.94 -7.11 10.05
CA ASP A 9 8.63 -6.95 11.33
C ASP A 9 8.24 -5.65 12.05
N GLU A 10 9.21 -4.78 12.35
CA GLU A 10 9.00 -3.47 12.96
C GLU A 10 8.73 -2.34 11.95
N LYS A 11 8.53 -2.65 10.67
CA LYS A 11 8.25 -1.68 9.61
C LYS A 11 6.81 -1.76 9.09
N LEU A 12 6.30 -0.62 8.63
CA LEU A 12 5.15 -0.50 7.76
C LEU A 12 5.65 -0.16 6.37
N CYS A 13 5.25 -0.97 5.39
CA CYS A 13 5.62 -0.82 4.00
C CYS A 13 4.39 -0.45 3.20
N PHE A 14 4.49 0.61 2.43
CA PHE A 14 3.38 1.20 1.71
C PHE A 14 3.64 1.12 0.22
N SER A 15 2.64 0.72 -0.57
CA SER A 15 2.79 0.67 -2.02
C SER A 15 3.01 2.09 -2.56
N LEU A 16 3.96 2.23 -3.49
CA LEU A 16 4.25 3.51 -4.13
C LEU A 16 3.10 3.97 -5.04
N GLU A 17 2.40 3.02 -5.64
CA GLU A 17 1.22 3.25 -6.46
C GLU A 17 -0.07 2.86 -5.73
N ALA A 18 -1.18 3.46 -6.14
CA ALA A 18 -2.49 3.04 -5.68
C ALA A 18 -2.91 1.77 -6.40
N LEU A 19 -3.43 0.81 -5.64
CA LEU A 19 -3.91 -0.45 -6.18
C LEU A 19 -5.44 -0.48 -6.19
N PRO A 20 -6.05 -1.26 -7.09
CA PRO A 20 -7.49 -1.47 -7.04
C PRO A 20 -7.87 -2.20 -5.76
N PHE A 21 -9.01 -1.84 -5.19
CA PHE A 21 -9.54 -2.41 -3.96
C PHE A 21 -11.08 -2.45 -4.06
N CYS A 22 -11.70 -3.43 -3.41
CA CYS A 22 -13.15 -3.53 -3.32
C CYS A 22 -13.69 -2.68 -2.18
N GLU A 23 -14.70 -1.86 -2.44
CA GLU A 23 -15.25 -0.97 -1.43
C GLU A 23 -15.96 -1.72 -0.31
N GLY A 24 -15.84 -1.21 0.93
CA GLY A 24 -16.49 -1.80 2.09
C GLY A 24 -15.90 -3.16 2.49
N GLU A 25 -16.77 -4.14 2.69
CA GLU A 25 -16.43 -5.52 3.08
C GLU A 25 -16.55 -6.52 1.91
N GLU A 26 -16.63 -6.03 0.67
CA GLU A 26 -16.73 -6.92 -0.49
C GLU A 26 -15.41 -7.67 -0.74
N GLU A 27 -15.50 -9.00 -0.86
CA GLU A 27 -14.37 -9.82 -1.31
C GLU A 27 -14.23 -9.76 -2.83
N PRO A 28 -12.99 -9.68 -3.35
CA PRO A 28 -12.76 -9.69 -4.79
C PRO A 28 -13.19 -11.01 -5.42
N LYS A 29 -14.02 -10.94 -6.47
CA LYS A 29 -14.45 -12.10 -7.27
C LYS A 29 -13.35 -12.60 -8.19
N GLU A 30 -12.45 -11.72 -8.61
CA GLU A 30 -11.28 -12.03 -9.43
C GLU A 30 -10.10 -11.20 -8.93
N THR A 31 -8.95 -11.84 -8.82
CA THR A 31 -7.70 -11.18 -8.46
C THR A 31 -6.65 -11.36 -9.55
N GLU A 32 -5.69 -10.44 -9.59
CA GLU A 32 -4.51 -10.55 -10.45
C GLU A 32 -3.24 -10.28 -9.65
N LEU A 33 -2.13 -10.84 -10.11
CA LEU A 33 -0.82 -10.65 -9.50
C LEU A 33 -0.13 -9.46 -10.15
N LEU A 34 0.26 -8.47 -9.37
CA LEU A 34 1.03 -7.31 -9.81
C LEU A 34 2.35 -7.23 -9.06
N ASP A 35 3.42 -6.84 -9.77
CA ASP A 35 4.69 -6.47 -9.14
C ASP A 35 4.61 -5.02 -8.68
N VAL A 36 4.60 -4.83 -7.36
CA VAL A 36 4.37 -3.52 -6.75
C VAL A 36 5.58 -3.11 -5.93
N GLY A 37 6.04 -1.87 -6.11
CA GLY A 37 7.09 -1.26 -5.32
C GLY A 37 6.60 -0.75 -3.97
N PHE A 38 7.39 -0.93 -2.92
CA PHE A 38 7.08 -0.50 -1.56
C PHE A 38 8.19 0.37 -0.96
N ALA A 39 7.77 1.39 -0.20
CA ALA A 39 8.63 2.17 0.69
C ALA A 39 8.29 1.83 2.15
N CYS A 40 9.29 1.64 3.00
CA CYS A 40 9.08 1.18 4.37
C CYS A 40 9.58 2.16 5.43
N TYR A 41 8.80 2.25 6.51
CA TYR A 41 9.12 3.13 7.62
C TYR A 41 8.96 2.36 8.93
N LEU A 42 9.82 2.66 9.90
CA LEU A 42 9.73 2.04 11.23
C LEU A 42 8.40 2.39 11.88
N LYS A 43 7.70 1.42 12.47
CA LYS A 43 6.44 1.62 13.21
C LYS A 43 6.58 2.62 14.36
N SER A 44 7.79 2.71 14.91
CA SER A 44 8.15 3.64 15.98
C SER A 44 8.34 5.08 15.49
N ASP A 45 8.57 5.30 14.19
CA ASP A 45 8.69 6.64 13.61
C ASP A 45 7.32 7.34 13.62
N PRO A 46 7.19 8.52 14.25
CA PRO A 46 5.98 9.33 14.20
C PRO A 46 5.47 9.59 12.77
N LYS A 47 6.38 9.69 11.79
CA LYS A 47 6.03 9.86 10.37
C LYS A 47 5.26 8.66 9.82
N SER A 48 5.56 7.44 10.25
CA SER A 48 4.84 6.23 9.82
C SER A 48 3.38 6.25 10.26
N LYS A 49 3.09 6.78 11.45
CA LYS A 49 1.71 6.95 11.93
C LYS A 49 0.97 7.99 11.10
N HIS A 50 1.62 9.10 10.79
CA HIS A 50 1.02 10.12 9.92
C HIS A 50 0.78 9.58 8.51
N MET A 51 1.75 8.86 7.94
CA MET A 51 1.61 8.18 6.65
C MET A 51 0.50 7.13 6.65
N LEU A 52 0.30 6.37 7.73
CA LEU A 52 -0.81 5.41 7.82
C LEU A 52 -2.17 6.11 7.73
N VAL A 53 -2.31 7.28 8.35
CA VAL A 53 -3.52 8.11 8.23
C VAL A 53 -3.66 8.68 6.82
N GLU A 54 -2.60 9.23 6.24
CA GLU A 54 -2.64 9.81 4.90
C GLU A 54 -2.86 8.76 3.82
N THR A 55 -2.23 7.59 3.89
CA THR A 55 -2.40 6.49 2.91
C THR A 55 -3.78 5.86 2.92
N SER A 56 -4.50 5.99 4.03
CA SER A 56 -5.91 5.61 4.11
C SER A 56 -6.82 6.59 3.33
N HIS A 57 -6.35 7.82 3.08
CA HIS A 57 -7.10 8.90 2.46
C HIS A 57 -6.55 9.37 1.09
N ARG A 58 -5.26 9.13 0.77
CA ARG A 58 -4.52 9.68 -0.39
C ARG A 58 -3.47 8.68 -0.89
N ILE A 59 -3.09 8.80 -2.16
CA ILE A 59 -2.12 7.89 -2.84
C ILE A 59 -0.69 8.32 -2.49
N LEU A 60 0.23 7.38 -2.22
CA LEU A 60 1.60 7.72 -1.80
C LEU A 60 2.40 8.50 -2.84
N ALA A 61 2.22 8.19 -4.12
CA ALA A 61 2.82 8.96 -5.21
C ALA A 61 2.49 10.47 -5.12
N GLU A 62 1.33 10.85 -4.55
CA GLU A 62 0.96 12.26 -4.37
C GLU A 62 1.77 12.97 -3.27
N LEU A 63 2.43 12.21 -2.39
CA LEU A 63 3.30 12.72 -1.32
C LEU A 63 4.77 12.85 -1.78
N GLY A 64 5.07 12.55 -3.05
CA GLY A 64 6.42 12.68 -3.61
C GLY A 64 7.42 11.64 -3.09
N ILE A 65 6.93 10.50 -2.60
CA ILE A 65 7.77 9.40 -2.12
C ILE A 65 8.02 8.47 -3.31
N GLU A 66 9.26 8.42 -3.78
CA GLU A 66 9.68 7.61 -4.94
C GLU A 66 10.73 6.55 -4.57
N ASP A 67 11.23 6.55 -3.33
CA ASP A 67 12.26 5.62 -2.86
C ASP A 67 11.68 4.22 -2.67
N CYS A 68 11.83 3.37 -3.70
CA CYS A 68 11.45 1.96 -3.65
C CYS A 68 12.49 1.16 -2.84
N GLU A 69 12.10 0.61 -1.69
CA GLU A 69 12.93 -0.29 -0.89
C GLU A 69 12.91 -1.73 -1.42
N PHE A 70 11.75 -2.22 -1.85
CA PHE A 70 11.62 -3.54 -2.49
C PHE A 70 10.38 -3.61 -3.40
N THR A 71 10.39 -4.58 -4.30
CA THR A 71 9.23 -4.97 -5.11
C THR A 71 8.70 -6.32 -4.65
N GLU A 72 7.38 -6.46 -4.58
CA GLU A 72 6.74 -7.72 -4.21
C GLU A 72 5.55 -8.01 -5.12
N ASN A 73 5.37 -9.29 -5.45
CA ASN A 73 4.28 -9.76 -6.25
C ASN A 73 3.05 -9.94 -5.36
N VAL A 74 2.06 -9.06 -5.50
CA VAL A 74 0.88 -8.99 -4.64
C VAL A 74 -0.39 -9.27 -5.42
N SER A 75 -1.33 -9.97 -4.79
CA SER A 75 -2.66 -10.21 -5.35
C SER A 75 -3.56 -9.01 -5.10
N VAL A 76 -4.04 -8.38 -6.17
CA VAL A 76 -4.93 -7.22 -6.12
C VAL A 76 -6.30 -7.56 -6.70
N ALA A 77 -7.32 -6.82 -6.32
CA ALA A 77 -8.65 -6.98 -6.87
C ALA A 77 -8.65 -6.58 -8.35
N LYS A 78 -9.01 -7.48 -9.25
CA LYS A 78 -9.31 -7.14 -10.65
C LYS A 78 -10.80 -6.88 -10.82
N ARG A 79 -11.62 -7.58 -10.05
CA ARG A 79 -13.07 -7.44 -10.05
C ARG A 79 -13.66 -7.64 -8.66
N CYS A 80 -14.57 -6.72 -8.33
CA CYS A 80 -15.58 -6.82 -7.30
C CYS A 80 -16.93 -7.04 -8.04
#